data_AF-A0A062BT94-F1
#
_entry.id   AF-A0A062BT94-F1
#
_cell.length_a   1.000
_cell.length_b   1.000
_cell.length_c   1.000
_cell.angle_alpha   90.00
_cell.angle_beta   90.00
_cell.angle_gamma   90.00
#
_symmetry.space_group_name_H-M   'P 1'
#
loop_
_entity.id
_entity.type
_entity.pdbx_description
1 polymer ?
#
loop_
_entity_poly.entity_id
_entity_poly.type
_entity_poly.pdbx_seq_one_letter_code
_entity_poly.pdbx_strand_id
1 'polypeptide(L)' 'MSNYRITYERLISSINNKLEVNKNTAISFEEKYSDIEPGVVEKLEIYYDAKGYEFDWLEEDNLLVVLITPK' A
#
# COMPACT_ATOMS: atom_id res chain seq x y z
N MET A 1 -13.82 -3.03 19.36
CA MET A 1 -14.17 -3.10 17.92
C MET A 1 -13.20 -2.18 17.21
N SER A 2 -12.29 -2.74 16.42
CA SER A 2 -11.33 -1.94 15.66
C SER A 2 -12.10 -1.20 14.56
N ASN A 3 -12.14 0.13 14.62
CA ASN A 3 -12.93 1.01 13.74
C ASN A 3 -12.22 1.33 12.41
N TYR A 4 -11.20 0.57 12.03
CA TYR A 4 -10.42 0.83 10.82
C TYR A 4 -11.25 0.51 9.57
N ARG A 5 -11.26 1.45 8.61
CA ARG A 5 -12.05 1.36 7.38
C ARG A 5 -11.28 0.71 6.23
N ILE A 6 -9.95 0.65 6.36
CA ILE A 6 -9.04 0.16 5.34
C ILE A 6 -8.23 -1.00 5.93
N THR A 7 -8.52 -2.19 5.42
CA THR A 7 -7.83 -3.44 5.80
C THR A 7 -6.71 -3.76 4.82
N TYR A 8 -5.81 -4.65 5.23
CA TYR A 8 -4.75 -5.21 4.39
C TYR A 8 -5.27 -5.75 3.04
N GLU A 9 -6.32 -6.58 3.08
CA GLU A 9 -6.88 -7.22 1.89
C GLU A 9 -7.41 -6.18 0.89
N ARG A 10 -8.04 -5.12 1.40
CA ARG A 10 -8.58 -4.04 0.58
C ARG A 10 -7.47 -3.25 -0.10
N LEU A 11 -6.39 -2.94 0.62
CA LEU A 11 -5.23 -2.25 0.06
C LEU A 11 -4.53 -3.11 -1.00
N ILE A 12 -4.25 -4.37 -0.72
CA ILE A 12 -3.64 -5.28 -1.70
C ILE A 12 -4.48 -5.38 -2.97
N SER A 13 -5.80 -5.54 -2.84
CA SER A 13 -6.67 -5.61 -4.00
C SER A 13 -6.62 -4.33 -4.83
N SER A 14 -6.62 -3.15 -4.18
CA SER A 14 -6.56 -1.87 -4.88
C SER A 14 -5.21 -1.65 -5.57
N ILE A 15 -4.12 -1.94 -4.87
CA ILE A 15 -2.75 -1.74 -5.36
C ILE A 15 -2.44 -2.71 -6.50
N ASN A 16 -2.76 -4.00 -6.36
CA ASN A 16 -2.55 -4.97 -7.44
C ASN A 16 -3.35 -4.59 -8.69
N ASN A 17 -4.60 -4.15 -8.52
CA ASN A 17 -5.40 -3.69 -9.65
C ASN A 17 -4.75 -2.48 -10.35
N LYS A 18 -4.23 -1.51 -9.59
CA LYS A 18 -3.46 -0.39 -10.15
C LYS A 18 -2.20 -0.86 -10.87
N LEU A 19 -1.46 -1.83 -10.33
CA LEU A 19 -0.27 -2.41 -10.99
C LEU A 19 -0.65 -3.07 -12.31
N GLU A 20 -1.70 -3.89 -12.33
CA GLU A 20 -2.19 -4.55 -13.54
C GLU A 20 -2.60 -3.54 -14.62
N VAL A 21 -3.37 -2.52 -14.24
CA VAL A 21 -3.79 -1.44 -15.15
C VAL A 21 -2.59 -0.65 -15.68
N ASN A 22 -1.59 -0.41 -14.84
CA ASN A 22 -0.35 0.29 -15.22
C ASN A 22 0.73 -0.65 -15.80
N LYS A 23 0.39 -1.87 -16.22
CA LYS A 23 1.31 -2.84 -16.83
C LYS A 23 2.56 -3.12 -15.98
N ASN A 24 2.39 -3.22 -14.66
CA ASN A 24 3.47 -3.43 -13.69
C ASN A 24 4.57 -2.37 -13.77
N THR A 25 4.20 -1.11 -14.01
CA THR A 25 5.11 0.03 -13.86
C THR A 25 4.97 0.66 -12.48
N ALA A 26 5.81 1.64 -12.17
CA ALA A 26 5.76 2.37 -10.91
C ALA A 26 4.37 2.97 -10.66
N ILE A 27 3.82 2.75 -9.47
CA ILE A 27 2.55 3.35 -9.04
C ILE A 27 2.71 4.03 -7.69
N SER A 28 1.90 5.06 -7.46
CA SER A 28 1.71 5.63 -6.14
C SER A 28 0.25 5.49 -5.68
N PHE A 29 0.06 5.44 -4.37
CA PHE A 29 -1.25 5.58 -3.77
C PHE A 29 -1.17 6.35 -2.45
N GLU A 30 -2.29 6.97 -2.11
CA GLU A 30 -2.43 7.83 -0.95
C GLU A 30 -3.70 7.41 -0.23
N GLU A 31 -3.62 7.19 1.08
CA GLU A 31 -4.75 6.82 1.93
C GLU A 31 -4.63 7.49 3.29
N LYS A 32 -5.77 7.73 3.95
CA LYS A 32 -5.74 8.32 5.30
C LYS A 32 -5.15 7.32 6.29
N TYR A 33 -4.04 7.67 6.92
CA TYR A 33 -3.32 6.78 7.84
C TYR A 33 -4.20 6.33 9.01
N SER A 34 -4.99 7.25 9.59
CA SER A 34 -5.95 6.94 10.67
C SER A 34 -7.02 5.91 10.33
N ASP A 35 -7.32 5.71 9.03
CA ASP A 35 -8.31 4.74 8.58
C ASP A 35 -7.72 3.34 8.35
N ILE A 36 -6.39 3.22 8.36
CA ILE A 36 -5.64 1.99 8.07
C ILE A 36 -5.45 1.18 9.36
N GLU A 37 -5.68 -0.13 9.27
CA GLU A 37 -5.41 -1.03 10.38
C GLU A 37 -3.90 -1.02 10.76
N PRO A 38 -3.56 -0.95 12.06
CA PRO A 38 -2.18 -0.97 12.52
C PRO A 38 -1.41 -2.20 12.00
N GLY A 39 -0.19 -1.96 11.53
CA GLY A 39 0.69 -2.99 10.98
C GLY A 39 0.32 -3.51 9.59
N VAL A 40 -0.64 -2.89 8.92
CA VAL A 40 -0.90 -3.17 7.50
C VAL A 40 0.26 -2.71 6.62
N VAL A 41 0.91 -1.58 6.93
CA VAL A 41 2.02 -1.05 6.14
C VAL A 41 3.19 -2.03 6.11
N GLU A 42 3.62 -2.56 7.26
CA GLU A 42 4.70 -3.57 7.31
C GLU A 42 4.33 -4.86 6.54
N LYS A 43 3.06 -5.29 6.60
CA LYS A 43 2.59 -6.45 5.82
C LYS A 43 2.62 -6.20 4.32
N LEU A 44 2.35 -4.97 3.88
CA LEU A 44 2.42 -4.59 2.46
C LEU A 44 3.88 -4.58 1.98
N GLU A 45 4.78 -4.02 2.78
CA GLU A 45 6.23 -3.99 2.48
C GLU A 45 6.77 -5.41 2.23
N ILE A 46 6.50 -6.35 3.17
CA ILE A 46 6.91 -7.76 3.03
C ILE A 46 6.28 -8.40 1.78
N TYR A 47 5.01 -8.11 1.51
CA TYR A 47 4.29 -8.70 0.38
C TYR A 47 4.83 -8.24 -0.98
N TYR A 48 5.13 -6.94 -1.12
CA TYR A 48 5.63 -6.37 -2.38
C TYR A 48 7.11 -6.67 -2.58
N ASP A 49 7.92 -6.72 -1.52
CA ASP A 49 9.30 -7.18 -1.58
C ASP A 49 9.39 -8.61 -2.12
N ALA A 50 8.57 -9.53 -1.58
CA ALA A 50 8.49 -10.92 -2.04
C ALA A 50 8.02 -11.07 -3.50
N LYS A 51 7.34 -10.06 -4.04
CA LYS A 51 6.90 -10.00 -5.44
C LYS A 51 7.89 -9.33 -6.39
N GLY A 52 9.03 -8.87 -5.89
CA GLY A 52 10.04 -8.18 -6.71
C GLY A 52 9.69 -6.71 -6.97
N TYR A 53 9.04 -6.05 -6.01
CA TYR A 53 8.84 -4.61 -6.03
C TYR A 53 9.59 -3.96 -4.86
N GLU A 54 10.07 -2.74 -5.05
CA GLU A 54 10.43 -1.86 -3.95
C GLU A 54 9.16 -1.19 -3.43
N PHE A 55 9.11 -0.98 -2.12
CA PHE A 55 7.98 -0.41 -1.41
C PHE A 55 8.49 0.72 -0.54
N ASP A 56 8.32 1.95 -0.99
CA ASP A 56 8.65 3.15 -0.24
C ASP A 56 7.36 3.77 0.31
N TRP A 57 7.41 4.24 1.55
CA TRP A 57 6.28 4.94 2.12
C TRP A 57 6.70 6.06 3.06
N LEU A 58 5.82 7.04 3.20
CA LEU A 58 5.95 8.14 4.16
C LEU A 58 4.58 8.46 4.75
N GLU A 59 4.58 8.92 5.99
CA GLU A 59 3.39 9.44 6.67
C GLU A 59 3.56 10.97 6.79
N GLU A 60 2.66 11.72 6.18
CA GLU A 60 2.62 13.19 6.26
C GLU A 60 1.19 13.65 6.56
N ASP A 61 1.00 14.46 7.62
CA ASP A 61 -0.30 15.04 7.97
C ASP A 61 -1.48 14.04 8.00
N ASN A 62 -1.27 12.85 8.59
CA ASN A 62 -2.26 11.75 8.64
C ASN A 62 -2.62 11.14 7.26
N LEU A 63 -1.75 11.32 6.27
CA LEU A 63 -1.81 10.69 4.97
C LEU A 63 -0.64 9.71 4.83
N LEU A 64 -0.96 8.45 4.51
CA LEU A 64 0.00 7.47 4.04
C LEU A 64 0.20 7.69 2.55
N VAL A 65 1.42 8.00 2.13
CA VAL A 65 1.81 8.00 0.72
C VAL A 65 2.74 6.82 0.49
N VAL A 66 2.42 5.98 -0.48
CA VAL A 66 3.20 4.81 -0.84
C VAL A 66 3.56 4.87 -2.31
N LEU A 67 4.82 4.55 -2.60
CA LEU A 67 5.37 4.35 -3.94
C LEU A 67 5.80 2.88 -4.07
N ILE A 68 5.36 2.24 -5.14
CA ILE A 68 5.73 0.86 -5.46
C ILE A 68 6.36 0.84 -6.84
N THR A 69 7.62 0.42 -6.91
CA THR A 69 8.40 0.34 -8.15
C THR A 69 8.83 -1.10 -8.43
N PRO A 70 8.82 -1.55 -9.69
CA PRO A 70 9.43 -2.85 -10.04
C PRO A 70 10.93 -2.83 -9.77
N LYS A 71 11.46 -3.92 -9.19
CA LYS A 71 12.91 -4.17 -9.08
C LYS A 71 13.52 -4.64 -10.40
#